data_AF-A0A139BPY3-F1
#
_entry.id   AF-A0A139BPY3-F1
#
_cell.length_a   1.000
_cell.length_b   1.000
_cell.length_c   1.000
_cell.angle_alpha   90.00
_cell.angle_beta   90.00
_cell.angle_gamma   90.00
#
_symmetry.space_group_name_H-M   'P 1'
#
loop_
_entity.id
_entity.type
_entity.pdbx_description
1 polymer ?
#
loop_
_entity_poly.entity_id
_entity_poly.type
_entity_poly.pdbx_seq_one_letter_code
_entity_poly.pdbx_strand_id
1 'polypeptide(L)'
;MEAEFAGKVKCVFIDPPYNTGSAFTHYDDGVEHSIWLSLMRDRLEIIRRLLSEDGSLWITIDDNEAHYLKVLCDEVFGRRNFVVNALWQKRTSPDARLSIGDAHDHILIYAKSKDRFSLNRLSLSEEQTSQFKNPDNDSRGSWTSTDFTAQGWRPNQMYKITTTAGVEYEPPAGRCWSNIESEFKRLLSENRLWFGKDGAARPRVKNFLSEHEGVRAWSWWSNAEVGHNQEAKKEINTLFGADSFDTPKPERLIHRIIELATNPNDLVLDSFAGSGTTGAVAHKMGRRWIMVELGEHCHTHIIPRLQKVIDGEDQGGISKAVNWQGGGGFRYYKLAPSLLRQDAYGQWVINKEYNAEMLAQALCKLEGFTYAPSDAHYWMHGHSTERDFIYVTTANLNHEQLQQLSDEVGAERSLLVLCTAFRGRGDYPNLTVKKIPKQVLSRCEWGHDDYSLQVENLPKAPPQAPSTDSGRTGGMAKGRAVNVAQGGLFDEGEA
;
A
#
# COMPACT_ATOMS: atom_id res chain seq x y z
N MET A 1 1.27 9.90 15.48
CA MET A 1 1.40 9.65 14.02
C MET A 1 0.80 10.78 13.20
N GLU A 2 -0.49 11.13 13.38
CA GLU A 2 -1.15 12.19 12.59
C GLU A 2 -0.41 13.54 12.60
N ALA A 3 0.04 14.02 13.77
CA ALA A 3 0.76 15.30 13.88
C ALA A 3 1.99 15.42 12.97
N GLU A 4 2.60 14.29 12.61
CA GLU A 4 3.84 14.26 11.83
C GLU A 4 3.61 13.86 10.38
N PHE A 5 2.60 13.02 10.11
CA PHE A 5 2.40 12.36 8.81
C PHE A 5 1.11 12.75 8.09
N ALA A 6 0.24 13.57 8.69
CA ALA A 6 -0.95 14.10 8.01
C ALA A 6 -0.59 14.77 6.68
N GLY A 7 -1.26 14.38 5.60
CA GLY A 7 -1.01 14.93 4.26
C GLY A 7 0.27 14.46 3.57
N LYS A 8 0.99 13.45 4.10
CA LYS A 8 2.34 13.06 3.60
C LYS A 8 2.43 11.64 3.03
N VAL A 9 1.45 10.77 3.27
CA VAL A 9 1.51 9.37 2.82
C VAL A 9 1.10 9.29 1.35
N LYS A 10 1.96 8.71 0.50
CA LYS A 10 1.70 8.62 -0.95
C LYS A 10 0.82 7.42 -1.29
N CYS A 11 1.09 6.28 -0.67
CA CYS A 11 0.35 5.04 -0.89
C CYS A 11 0.01 4.41 0.45
N VAL A 12 -1.26 4.05 0.62
CA VAL A 12 -1.72 3.22 1.72
C VAL A 12 -2.17 1.90 1.11
N PHE A 13 -1.56 0.80 1.53
CA PHE A 13 -2.03 -0.54 1.24
C PHE A 13 -2.56 -1.15 2.52
N ILE A 14 -3.74 -1.76 2.48
CA ILE A 14 -4.29 -2.50 3.61
C ILE A 14 -4.87 -3.83 3.16
N ASP A 15 -4.66 -4.84 4.00
CA ASP A 15 -5.22 -6.17 3.88
C ASP A 15 -6.01 -6.48 5.16
N PRO A 16 -7.20 -5.88 5.34
CA PRO A 16 -8.00 -6.07 6.54
C PRO A 16 -8.49 -7.52 6.66
N PRO A 17 -8.97 -7.96 7.84
CA PRO A 17 -9.65 -9.26 7.96
C PRO A 17 -10.89 -9.29 7.05
N TYR A 18 -11.07 -10.40 6.34
CA TYR A 18 -12.09 -10.56 5.28
C TYR A 18 -13.48 -10.92 5.82
N ASN A 19 -13.58 -11.19 7.13
CA ASN A 19 -14.80 -11.60 7.82
C ASN A 19 -15.43 -12.88 7.27
N THR A 20 -14.60 -13.89 6.96
CA THR A 20 -15.03 -15.14 6.32
C THR A 20 -15.78 -16.10 7.26
N GLY A 21 -15.88 -15.76 8.54
CA GLY A 21 -16.45 -16.62 9.59
C GLY A 21 -15.51 -17.75 10.03
N SER A 22 -14.24 -17.74 9.60
CA SER A 22 -13.25 -18.76 9.94
C SER A 22 -12.38 -18.32 11.12
N ALA A 23 -12.18 -19.18 12.12
CA ALA A 23 -11.20 -18.88 13.17
C ALA A 23 -9.78 -19.13 12.64
N PHE A 24 -9.01 -18.08 12.39
CA PHE A 24 -7.56 -18.19 12.18
C PHE A 24 -6.83 -18.18 13.53
N THR A 25 -5.65 -18.79 13.59
CA THR A 25 -4.84 -18.83 14.83
C THR A 25 -4.37 -17.45 15.29
N HIS A 26 -4.42 -16.45 14.41
CA HIS A 26 -3.74 -15.17 14.56
C HIS A 26 -4.70 -13.97 14.65
N TYR A 27 -5.97 -14.11 14.31
CA TYR A 27 -7.01 -13.07 14.47
C TYR A 27 -8.42 -13.67 14.36
N ASP A 28 -9.40 -12.97 14.93
CA ASP A 28 -10.82 -13.32 14.83
C ASP A 28 -11.41 -12.77 13.51
N ASP A 29 -11.92 -13.66 12.66
CA ASP A 29 -12.44 -13.34 11.31
C ASP A 29 -13.95 -13.63 11.21
N GLY A 30 -14.69 -13.55 12.33
CA GLY A 30 -16.14 -13.73 12.38
C GLY A 30 -16.85 -12.67 13.22
N VAL A 31 -16.58 -11.40 12.91
CA VAL A 31 -17.17 -10.24 13.57
C VAL A 31 -18.53 -9.93 12.94
N GLU A 32 -19.50 -9.50 13.75
CA GLU A 32 -20.80 -9.04 13.22
C GLU A 32 -20.59 -7.87 12.25
N HIS A 33 -21.30 -7.90 11.11
CA HIS A 33 -21.04 -7.03 9.98
C HIS A 33 -21.04 -5.52 10.33
N SER A 34 -21.98 -5.07 11.17
CA SER A 34 -22.04 -3.66 11.58
C SER A 34 -20.85 -3.24 12.45
N ILE A 35 -20.32 -4.15 13.26
CA ILE A 35 -19.10 -3.92 14.05
C ILE A 35 -17.89 -3.84 13.12
N TRP A 36 -17.76 -4.75 12.15
CA TRP A 36 -16.66 -4.73 11.18
C TRP A 36 -16.63 -3.42 10.38
N LEU A 37 -17.79 -2.98 9.88
CA LEU A 37 -17.92 -1.70 9.17
C LEU A 37 -17.56 -0.50 10.04
N SER A 38 -17.98 -0.47 11.31
CA SER A 38 -17.66 0.61 12.24
C SER A 38 -16.15 0.70 12.48
N LEU A 39 -15.49 -0.44 12.71
CA LEU A 39 -14.03 -0.51 12.86
C LEU A 39 -13.29 -0.01 11.62
N MET A 40 -13.75 -0.40 10.43
CA MET A 40 -13.14 0.04 9.18
C MET A 40 -13.37 1.53 8.93
N ARG A 41 -14.54 2.07 9.28
CA ARG A 41 -14.89 3.48 9.09
C ARG A 41 -13.88 4.41 9.76
N ASP A 42 -13.63 4.19 11.05
CA ASP A 42 -12.74 5.04 11.84
C ASP A 42 -11.30 5.02 11.30
N ARG A 43 -10.82 3.84 10.87
CA ARG A 43 -9.50 3.67 10.24
C ARG A 43 -9.43 4.40 8.91
N LEU A 44 -10.44 4.25 8.06
CA LEU A 44 -10.50 4.90 6.75
C LEU A 44 -10.49 6.42 6.86
N GLU A 45 -11.16 6.99 7.86
CA GLU A 45 -11.12 8.43 8.14
C GLU A 45 -9.71 8.92 8.50
N ILE A 46 -8.99 8.19 9.36
CA ILE A 46 -7.59 8.48 9.71
C ILE A 46 -6.70 8.35 8.47
N ILE A 47 -6.81 7.25 7.74
CA ILE A 47 -6.05 7.00 6.50
C ILE A 47 -6.24 8.16 5.52
N ARG A 48 -7.47 8.63 5.35
CA ARG A 48 -7.78 9.77 4.48
C ARG A 48 -7.06 11.06 4.92
N ARG A 49 -6.94 11.32 6.23
CA ARG A 49 -6.18 12.47 6.75
C ARG A 49 -4.67 12.32 6.53
N LEU A 50 -4.14 11.10 6.60
CA LEU A 50 -2.72 10.80 6.42
C LEU A 50 -2.26 10.91 4.96
N LEU A 51 -3.12 10.57 4.00
CA LEU A 51 -2.78 10.62 2.58
C LEU A 51 -2.42 12.02 2.08
N SER A 52 -1.44 12.13 1.19
CA SER A 52 -1.19 13.34 0.39
C SER A 52 -2.32 13.57 -0.60
N GLU A 53 -2.46 14.80 -1.12
CA GLU A 53 -3.54 15.16 -2.06
C GLU A 53 -3.52 14.32 -3.34
N ASP A 54 -2.34 13.92 -3.79
CA ASP A 54 -2.06 13.05 -4.93
C ASP A 54 -1.83 11.58 -4.52
N GLY A 55 -2.19 11.22 -3.29
CA GLY A 55 -2.02 9.88 -2.72
C GLY A 55 -3.20 8.95 -3.00
N SER A 56 -2.98 7.65 -2.77
CA SER A 56 -3.98 6.60 -3.01
C SER A 56 -4.06 5.55 -1.91
N LEU A 57 -5.27 5.00 -1.74
CA LEU A 57 -5.60 3.86 -0.90
C LEU A 57 -5.88 2.64 -1.79
N TRP A 58 -5.28 1.50 -1.42
CA TRP A 58 -5.40 0.21 -2.07
C TRP A 58 -5.81 -0.82 -1.02
N ILE A 59 -6.94 -1.49 -1.22
CA ILE A 59 -7.49 -2.44 -0.25
C ILE A 59 -7.69 -3.79 -0.92
N THR A 60 -7.05 -4.84 -0.41
CA THR A 60 -7.37 -6.22 -0.78
C THR A 60 -8.53 -6.74 0.06
N ILE A 61 -9.51 -7.35 -0.58
CA ILE A 61 -10.71 -7.90 0.09
C ILE A 61 -11.37 -8.96 -0.79
N ASP A 62 -12.02 -9.96 -0.20
CA ASP A 62 -12.80 -10.95 -0.94
C ASP A 62 -14.25 -10.49 -1.18
N ASP A 63 -15.06 -11.37 -1.78
CA ASP A 63 -16.46 -11.10 -2.11
C ASP A 63 -17.36 -10.81 -0.90
N ASN A 64 -17.00 -11.26 0.32
CA ASN A 64 -17.87 -11.17 1.50
C ASN A 64 -18.12 -9.71 1.88
N GLU A 65 -17.04 -8.92 1.95
CA GLU A 65 -17.10 -7.54 2.43
C GLU A 65 -16.79 -6.49 1.34
N ALA A 66 -16.34 -6.89 0.14
CA ALA A 66 -15.95 -5.97 -0.93
C ALA A 66 -16.99 -4.89 -1.25
N HIS A 67 -18.25 -5.30 -1.41
CA HIS A 67 -19.33 -4.41 -1.83
C HIS A 67 -19.68 -3.40 -0.75
N TYR A 68 -19.70 -3.83 0.52
CA TYR A 68 -20.02 -2.97 1.66
C TYR A 68 -18.86 -2.04 1.98
N LEU A 69 -17.63 -2.54 1.99
CA LEU A 69 -16.42 -1.73 2.12
C LEU A 69 -16.34 -0.68 1.02
N LYS A 70 -16.73 -1.01 -0.21
CA LYS A 70 -16.79 -0.06 -1.33
C LYS A 70 -17.79 1.08 -1.08
N VAL A 71 -18.95 0.78 -0.50
CA VAL A 71 -19.94 1.81 -0.12
C VAL A 71 -19.40 2.69 1.00
N LEU A 72 -18.76 2.10 2.00
CA LEU A 72 -18.12 2.83 3.10
C LEU A 72 -16.99 3.75 2.59
N CYS A 73 -16.15 3.27 1.69
CA CYS A 73 -15.12 4.08 1.06
C CYS A 73 -15.71 5.22 0.23
N ASP A 74 -16.86 5.04 -0.43
CA ASP A 74 -17.56 6.13 -1.13
C ASP A 74 -18.03 7.24 -0.19
N GLU A 75 -18.44 6.91 1.03
CA GLU A 75 -18.78 7.88 2.07
C GLU A 75 -17.53 8.66 2.51
N VAL A 76 -16.46 7.95 2.88
CA VAL A 76 -15.26 8.56 3.47
C VAL A 76 -14.43 9.34 2.43
N PHE A 77 -14.18 8.75 1.27
CA PHE A 77 -13.33 9.35 0.22
C PHE A 77 -14.12 10.17 -0.80
N GLY A 78 -15.43 9.98 -0.87
CA GLY A 78 -16.30 10.54 -1.90
C GLY A 78 -16.29 9.67 -3.17
N ARG A 79 -17.47 9.30 -3.66
CA ARG A 79 -17.66 8.43 -4.84
C ARG A 79 -16.85 8.85 -6.07
N ARG A 80 -16.69 10.15 -6.32
CA ARG A 80 -15.92 10.67 -7.47
C ARG A 80 -14.44 10.25 -7.44
N ASN A 81 -13.91 9.96 -6.24
CA ASN A 81 -12.52 9.62 -6.01
C ASN A 81 -12.21 8.13 -6.13
N PHE A 82 -13.23 7.30 -6.37
CA PHE A 82 -13.02 5.92 -6.76
C PHE A 82 -12.27 5.85 -8.09
N VAL A 83 -11.21 5.05 -8.15
CA VAL A 83 -10.37 4.89 -9.34
C VAL A 83 -10.85 3.69 -10.15
N VAL A 84 -10.73 2.49 -9.59
CA VAL A 84 -11.12 1.22 -10.22
C VAL A 84 -11.16 0.09 -9.17
N ASN A 85 -11.87 -0.98 -9.48
CA ASN A 85 -11.75 -2.28 -8.80
C ASN A 85 -10.90 -3.18 -9.70
N ALA A 86 -9.67 -3.50 -9.27
CA ALA A 86 -8.84 -4.47 -9.96
C ALA A 86 -9.08 -5.87 -9.36
N LEU A 87 -9.07 -6.90 -10.21
CA LEU A 87 -9.25 -8.28 -9.79
C LEU A 87 -7.90 -8.98 -9.82
N TRP A 88 -7.51 -9.57 -8.69
CA TRP A 88 -6.29 -10.36 -8.58
C TRP A 88 -6.63 -11.84 -8.54
N GLN A 89 -6.11 -12.59 -9.51
CA GLN A 89 -6.27 -14.04 -9.56
C GLN A 89 -5.41 -14.72 -8.47
N LYS A 90 -6.00 -14.97 -7.30
CA LYS A 90 -5.32 -15.53 -6.11
C LYS A 90 -5.05 -17.04 -6.16
N ARG A 91 -5.66 -17.76 -7.11
CA ARG A 91 -5.51 -19.22 -7.31
C ARG A 91 -5.12 -19.59 -8.73
N THR A 92 -4.49 -20.76 -8.89
CA THR A 92 -4.06 -21.30 -10.19
C THR A 92 -5.07 -22.28 -10.79
N SER A 93 -5.95 -22.87 -9.97
CA SER A 93 -7.00 -23.78 -10.41
C SER A 93 -8.27 -23.63 -9.57
N PRO A 94 -9.45 -23.94 -10.13
CA PRO A 94 -10.71 -23.98 -9.37
C PRO A 94 -10.70 -25.03 -8.27
N ASP A 95 -11.50 -24.81 -7.22
CA ASP A 95 -11.79 -25.84 -6.23
C ASP A 95 -12.83 -26.82 -6.80
N ALA A 96 -12.41 -28.07 -7.03
CA ALA A 96 -13.26 -29.10 -7.62
C ALA A 96 -14.51 -29.45 -6.78
N ARG A 97 -14.56 -29.03 -5.51
CA ARG A 97 -15.70 -29.24 -4.61
C ARG A 97 -16.80 -28.20 -4.77
N LEU A 98 -16.51 -27.07 -5.40
CA LEU A 98 -17.43 -25.96 -5.56
C LEU A 98 -17.99 -25.92 -6.98
N SER A 99 -19.26 -25.54 -7.13
CA SER A 99 -19.86 -25.30 -8.46
C SER A 99 -19.23 -24.09 -9.15
N ILE A 100 -18.83 -23.08 -8.38
CA ILE A 100 -18.08 -21.93 -8.83
C ILE A 100 -16.93 -21.73 -7.84
N GLY A 101 -15.70 -21.92 -8.32
CA GLY A 101 -14.51 -21.71 -7.50
C GLY A 101 -14.19 -20.23 -7.40
N ASP A 102 -13.95 -19.76 -6.17
CA ASP A 102 -13.42 -18.44 -5.92
C ASP A 102 -11.98 -18.32 -6.43
N ALA A 103 -11.83 -17.64 -7.57
CA ALA A 103 -10.57 -17.50 -8.28
C ALA A 103 -9.81 -16.22 -7.95
N HIS A 104 -10.47 -15.22 -7.34
CA HIS A 104 -9.94 -13.87 -7.29
C HIS A 104 -10.32 -13.11 -6.02
N ASP A 105 -9.49 -12.12 -5.67
CA ASP A 105 -9.84 -11.08 -4.70
C ASP A 105 -9.99 -9.75 -5.43
N HIS A 106 -10.68 -8.81 -4.77
CA HIS A 106 -10.79 -7.43 -5.19
C HIS A 106 -9.63 -6.60 -4.65
N ILE A 107 -9.24 -5.59 -5.44
CA ILE A 107 -8.34 -4.53 -5.05
C ILE A 107 -9.06 -3.22 -5.32
N LEU A 108 -9.66 -2.66 -4.27
CA LEU A 108 -10.38 -1.40 -4.33
C LEU A 108 -9.38 -0.25 -4.28
N ILE A 109 -9.43 0.61 -5.30
CA ILE A 109 -8.47 1.71 -5.46
C ILE A 109 -9.20 3.04 -5.36
N TYR A 110 -8.77 3.86 -4.41
CA TYR A 110 -9.25 5.22 -4.19
C TYR A 110 -8.11 6.22 -4.23
N ALA A 111 -8.34 7.36 -4.87
CA ALA A 111 -7.47 8.52 -4.73
C ALA A 111 -7.93 9.39 -3.57
N LYS A 112 -7.05 10.17 -2.95
CA LYS A 112 -7.50 11.23 -2.02
C LYS A 112 -8.24 12.33 -2.79
N SER A 113 -7.65 12.77 -3.91
CA SER A 113 -8.22 13.71 -4.88
C SER A 113 -7.93 13.23 -6.31
N LYS A 114 -8.94 12.69 -6.99
CA LYS A 114 -8.78 12.09 -8.34
C LYS A 114 -8.23 13.06 -9.38
N ASP A 115 -8.54 14.35 -9.28
CA ASP A 115 -8.06 15.39 -10.20
C ASP A 115 -6.55 15.65 -10.10
N ARG A 116 -5.91 15.22 -9.00
CA ARG A 116 -4.47 15.38 -8.75
C ARG A 116 -3.72 14.04 -8.77
N PHE A 117 -4.43 12.96 -9.06
CA PHE A 117 -3.93 11.61 -8.97
C PHE A 117 -3.52 11.07 -10.34
N SER A 118 -2.35 10.42 -10.38
CA SER A 118 -1.87 9.73 -11.56
C SER A 118 -1.13 8.46 -11.15
N LEU A 119 -1.28 7.40 -11.95
CA LEU A 119 -0.52 6.18 -11.82
C LEU A 119 0.72 6.22 -12.69
N ASN A 120 1.79 5.60 -12.22
CA ASN A 120 2.96 5.31 -13.02
C ASN A 120 2.62 4.28 -14.10
N ARG A 121 3.47 4.24 -15.13
CA ARG A 121 3.45 3.18 -16.14
C ARG A 121 4.24 1.98 -15.63
N LEU A 122 3.82 0.80 -16.05
CA LEU A 122 4.53 -0.45 -15.76
C LEU A 122 5.66 -0.66 -16.76
N SER A 123 6.74 -1.26 -16.27
CA SER A 123 7.82 -1.74 -17.13
C SER A 123 7.32 -2.79 -18.12
N LEU A 124 7.94 -2.87 -19.29
CA LEU A 124 7.63 -3.91 -20.28
C LEU A 124 8.04 -5.29 -19.74
N SER A 125 7.20 -6.31 -19.99
CA SER A 125 7.59 -7.69 -19.71
C SER A 125 8.69 -8.17 -20.65
N GLU A 126 9.37 -9.25 -20.28
CA GLU A 126 10.36 -9.90 -21.17
C GLU A 126 9.74 -10.33 -22.50
N GLU A 127 8.52 -10.88 -22.44
CA GLU A 127 7.75 -11.26 -23.64
C GLU A 127 7.50 -10.06 -24.54
N GLN A 128 7.04 -8.92 -23.98
CA GLN A 128 6.80 -7.71 -24.74
C GLN A 128 8.10 -7.14 -25.32
N THR A 129 9.17 -7.11 -24.52
CA THR A 129 10.50 -6.64 -24.94
C THR A 129 11.05 -7.49 -26.09
N SER A 130 10.81 -8.80 -26.08
CA SER A 130 11.24 -9.72 -27.14
C SER A 130 10.59 -9.45 -28.51
N GLN A 131 9.46 -8.74 -28.54
CA GLN A 131 8.77 -8.37 -29.78
C GLN A 131 9.47 -7.20 -30.49
N PHE A 132 10.27 -6.41 -29.78
CA PHE A 132 11.06 -5.33 -30.37
C PHE A 132 12.25 -5.92 -31.13
N LYS A 133 12.36 -5.59 -32.41
CA LYS A 133 13.41 -6.10 -33.31
C LYS A 133 14.03 -4.95 -34.08
N ASN A 134 15.24 -5.13 -34.58
CA ASN A 134 15.93 -4.14 -35.42
C ASN A 134 16.26 -4.72 -36.81
N PRO A 135 15.24 -5.01 -37.65
CA PRO A 135 15.46 -5.70 -38.93
C PRO A 135 16.14 -4.82 -39.99
N ASP A 136 16.21 -3.51 -39.78
CA ASP A 136 16.76 -2.52 -40.71
C ASP A 136 18.00 -1.80 -40.18
N ASN A 137 18.60 -2.31 -39.08
CA ASN A 137 19.80 -1.78 -38.45
C ASN A 137 19.71 -0.28 -38.11
N ASP A 138 18.54 0.18 -37.64
CA ASP A 138 18.33 1.55 -37.17
C ASP A 138 19.24 1.84 -35.96
N SER A 139 19.91 2.99 -35.96
CA SER A 139 20.88 3.36 -34.91
C SER A 139 20.24 3.57 -33.54
N ARG A 140 18.92 3.78 -33.47
CA ARG A 140 18.15 3.92 -32.22
C ARG A 140 17.84 2.59 -31.54
N GLY A 141 18.17 1.47 -32.18
CA GLY A 141 17.99 0.12 -31.63
C GLY A 141 16.66 -0.53 -32.01
N SER A 142 16.27 -1.54 -31.23
CA SER A 142 15.09 -2.37 -31.49
C SER A 142 13.78 -1.57 -31.41
N TRP A 143 12.86 -1.88 -32.32
CA TRP A 143 11.56 -1.21 -32.43
C TRP A 143 10.43 -2.22 -32.74
N THR A 144 9.19 -1.82 -32.48
CA THR A 144 7.98 -2.47 -32.99
C THR A 144 7.30 -1.57 -34.01
N SER A 145 6.41 -2.13 -34.84
CA SER A 145 5.68 -1.34 -35.83
C SER A 145 4.19 -1.26 -35.54
N THR A 146 3.62 -0.09 -35.78
CA THR A 146 2.17 0.15 -35.73
C THR A 146 1.63 0.52 -37.10
N ASP A 147 0.35 0.26 -37.31
CA ASP A 147 -0.34 0.60 -38.56
C ASP A 147 -0.42 2.13 -38.73
N PHE A 148 -0.13 2.63 -39.92
CA PHE A 148 -0.18 4.06 -40.25
C PHE A 148 -1.56 4.51 -40.75
N THR A 149 -2.60 3.69 -40.53
CA THR A 149 -3.97 4.02 -40.90
C THR A 149 -4.88 4.18 -39.67
N ALA A 150 -5.87 5.04 -39.79
CA ALA A 150 -6.93 5.24 -38.81
C ALA A 150 -8.30 4.93 -39.42
N GLN A 151 -9.26 4.52 -38.60
CA GLN A 151 -10.62 4.26 -39.06
C GLN A 151 -11.34 5.58 -39.41
N GLY A 152 -12.10 5.57 -40.50
CA GLY A 152 -12.91 6.70 -40.95
C GLY A 152 -12.31 7.43 -42.15
N TRP A 153 -12.82 8.63 -42.42
CA TRP A 153 -12.45 9.44 -43.58
C TRP A 153 -12.23 10.89 -43.16
N ARG A 154 -11.11 11.47 -43.57
CA ARG A 154 -10.72 12.85 -43.28
C ARG A 154 -10.00 13.43 -44.51
N PRO A 155 -10.52 14.49 -45.15
CA PRO A 155 -10.01 14.95 -46.45
C PRO A 155 -8.50 15.24 -46.45
N ASN A 156 -7.99 15.85 -45.38
CA ASN A 156 -6.58 16.20 -45.20
C ASN A 156 -5.64 15.01 -44.91
N GLN A 157 -6.18 13.79 -44.79
CA GLN A 157 -5.45 12.54 -44.56
C GLN A 157 -5.63 11.54 -45.71
N MET A 158 -6.19 11.99 -46.84
CA MET A 158 -6.41 11.21 -48.06
C MET A 158 -5.43 11.67 -49.16
N TYR A 159 -4.15 11.42 -48.94
CA TYR A 159 -3.08 11.75 -49.89
C TYR A 159 -2.35 10.48 -50.33
N LYS A 160 -1.63 10.54 -51.45
CA LYS A 160 -0.84 9.41 -51.94
C LYS A 160 0.50 9.33 -51.21
N ILE A 161 0.91 8.12 -50.88
CA ILE A 161 2.23 7.84 -50.31
C ILE A 161 3.02 7.01 -51.32
N THR A 162 4.19 7.52 -51.71
CA THR A 162 5.17 6.77 -52.51
C THR A 162 6.20 6.15 -51.57
N THR A 163 6.40 4.83 -51.66
CA THR A 163 7.40 4.13 -50.85
C THR A 163 8.81 4.34 -51.40
N THR A 164 9.83 3.88 -50.65
CA THR A 164 11.24 3.95 -51.10
C THR A 164 11.52 3.11 -52.35
N ALA A 165 10.73 2.06 -52.59
CA ALA A 165 10.77 1.27 -53.83
C ALA A 165 9.92 1.86 -54.97
N GLY A 166 9.32 3.04 -54.79
CA GLY A 166 8.50 3.71 -55.81
C GLY A 166 7.06 3.20 -55.93
N VAL A 167 6.58 2.38 -54.99
CA VAL A 167 5.19 1.89 -54.99
C VAL A 167 4.28 2.97 -54.41
N GLU A 168 3.14 3.25 -55.06
CA GLU A 168 2.15 4.19 -54.55
C GLU A 168 1.05 3.49 -53.75
N TYR A 169 0.68 4.06 -52.61
CA TYR A 169 -0.45 3.63 -51.81
C TYR A 169 -1.42 4.78 -51.55
N GLU A 170 -2.70 4.44 -51.60
CA GLU A 170 -3.81 5.20 -51.03
C GLU A 170 -4.32 4.50 -49.76
N PRO A 171 -4.99 5.23 -48.85
CA PRO A 171 -5.62 4.61 -47.69
C PRO A 171 -6.60 3.50 -48.11
N PRO A 172 -6.66 2.37 -47.36
CA PRO A 172 -7.66 1.34 -47.61
C PRO A 172 -9.09 1.89 -47.50
N ALA A 173 -10.05 1.27 -48.21
CA ALA A 173 -11.45 1.65 -48.11
C ALA A 173 -11.94 1.65 -46.64
N GLY A 174 -12.64 2.71 -46.24
CA GLY A 174 -13.13 2.91 -44.87
C GLY A 174 -12.07 3.40 -43.87
N ARG A 175 -10.85 3.69 -44.33
CA ARG A 175 -9.75 4.20 -43.51
C ARG A 175 -9.12 5.44 -44.17
N CYS A 176 -8.41 6.22 -43.37
CA CYS A 176 -7.54 7.31 -43.81
C CYS A 176 -6.14 7.12 -43.22
N TRP A 177 -5.14 7.89 -43.66
CA TRP A 177 -3.84 7.88 -42.97
C TRP A 177 -3.98 8.43 -41.55
N SER A 178 -3.14 7.94 -40.64
CA SER A 178 -3.17 8.36 -39.23
C SER A 178 -2.78 9.84 -39.06
N ASN A 179 -1.94 10.37 -39.95
CA ASN A 179 -1.44 11.73 -39.90
C ASN A 179 -1.70 12.49 -41.21
N ILE A 180 -1.54 13.81 -41.17
CA ILE A 180 -1.56 14.68 -42.36
C ILE A 180 -0.24 14.58 -43.12
N GLU A 181 -0.21 15.01 -44.38
CA GLU A 181 0.95 14.85 -45.27
C GLU A 181 2.23 15.50 -44.73
N SER A 182 2.12 16.67 -44.09
CA SER A 182 3.29 17.36 -43.49
C SER A 182 3.93 16.55 -42.37
N GLU A 183 3.12 15.88 -41.54
CA GLU A 183 3.60 15.04 -40.46
C GLU A 183 4.17 13.72 -40.99
N PHE A 184 3.56 13.14 -42.03
CA PHE A 184 4.16 12.01 -42.75
C PHE A 184 5.55 12.34 -43.30
N LYS A 185 5.71 13.51 -43.95
CA LYS A 185 7.01 13.96 -44.46
C LYS A 185 8.03 14.15 -43.34
N ARG A 186 7.62 14.67 -42.18
CA ARG A 186 8.47 14.78 -40.99
C ARG A 186 8.93 13.40 -40.51
N LEU A 187 7.99 12.46 -40.29
CA LEU A 187 8.30 11.09 -39.88
C LEU A 187 9.22 10.36 -40.88
N LEU A 188 9.03 10.60 -42.17
CA LEU A 188 9.88 10.06 -43.22
C LEU A 188 11.31 10.60 -43.11
N SER A 189 11.47 11.92 -42.93
CA SER A 189 12.78 12.57 -42.77
C SER A 189 13.53 12.12 -41.51
N GLU A 190 12.79 11.76 -40.46
CA GLU A 190 13.33 11.24 -39.19
C GLU A 190 13.52 9.72 -39.19
N ASN A 191 13.36 9.07 -40.34
CA ASN A 191 13.45 7.61 -40.50
C ASN A 191 12.54 6.85 -39.51
N ARG A 192 11.35 7.36 -39.20
CA ARG A 192 10.37 6.73 -38.29
C ARG A 192 9.34 5.88 -39.01
N LEU A 193 9.44 5.77 -40.33
CA LEU A 193 8.58 4.95 -41.17
C LEU A 193 9.32 3.71 -41.66
N TRP A 194 8.61 2.60 -41.73
CA TRP A 194 9.10 1.33 -42.24
C TRP A 194 8.20 0.84 -43.38
N PHE A 195 8.82 0.47 -44.50
CA PHE A 195 8.16 0.03 -45.74
C PHE A 195 8.45 -1.44 -46.05
N GLY A 196 8.65 -2.27 -45.02
CA GLY A 196 9.07 -3.66 -45.20
C GLY A 196 10.56 -3.77 -45.54
N LYS A 197 11.06 -5.01 -45.66
CA LYS A 197 12.48 -5.28 -45.99
C LYS A 197 12.86 -4.77 -47.39
N ASP A 198 11.94 -4.88 -48.34
CA ASP A 198 12.18 -4.52 -49.75
C ASP A 198 11.76 -3.08 -50.08
N GLY A 199 11.31 -2.30 -49.09
CA GLY A 199 10.88 -0.91 -49.30
C GLY A 199 9.56 -0.74 -50.07
N ALA A 200 8.83 -1.82 -50.34
CA ALA A 200 7.62 -1.85 -51.15
C ALA A 200 6.31 -2.00 -50.34
N ALA A 201 6.39 -2.29 -49.04
CA ALA A 201 5.21 -2.49 -48.21
C ALA A 201 4.56 -1.16 -47.81
N ARG A 202 3.30 -1.22 -47.38
CA ARG A 202 2.58 -0.05 -46.83
C ARG A 202 3.35 0.55 -45.64
N PRO A 203 3.28 1.88 -45.46
CA PRO A 203 3.97 2.56 -44.36
C PRO A 203 3.48 2.03 -43.01
N ARG A 204 4.44 1.73 -42.14
CA ARG A 204 4.21 1.47 -40.72
C ARG A 204 5.08 2.40 -39.89
N VAL A 205 4.63 2.79 -38.70
CA VAL A 205 5.41 3.65 -37.79
C VAL A 205 6.28 2.80 -36.88
N LYS A 206 7.57 3.11 -36.81
CA LYS A 206 8.52 2.52 -35.86
C LYS A 206 8.30 3.12 -34.47
N ASN A 207 8.15 2.27 -33.48
CA ASN A 207 8.09 2.61 -32.06
C ASN A 207 9.31 1.99 -31.38
N PHE A 208 10.29 2.82 -31.03
CA PHE A 208 11.56 2.36 -30.47
C PHE A 208 11.43 1.94 -29.01
N LEU A 209 12.13 0.86 -28.64
CA LEU A 209 12.20 0.38 -27.26
C LEU A 209 12.82 1.43 -26.34
N SER A 210 13.83 2.15 -26.82
CA SER A 210 14.52 3.22 -26.10
C SER A 210 13.64 4.44 -25.82
N GLU A 211 12.57 4.64 -26.59
CA GLU A 211 11.60 5.73 -26.43
C GLU A 211 10.35 5.27 -25.66
N HIS A 212 10.29 4.01 -25.20
CA HIS A 212 9.09 3.44 -24.61
C HIS A 212 8.96 3.81 -23.13
N GLU A 213 7.89 4.54 -22.78
CA GLU A 213 7.63 5.01 -21.39
C GLU A 213 7.00 3.96 -20.47
N GLY A 214 6.69 2.77 -20.99
CA GLY A 214 6.00 1.71 -20.25
C GLY A 214 4.52 1.58 -20.62
N VAL A 215 3.87 0.55 -20.08
CA VAL A 215 2.47 0.19 -20.39
C VAL A 215 1.52 0.63 -19.28
N ARG A 216 0.27 0.88 -19.64
CA ARG A 216 -0.78 1.13 -18.63
C ARG A 216 -1.20 -0.18 -17.99
N ALA A 217 -1.48 -0.16 -16.69
CA ALA A 217 -2.03 -1.31 -16.00
C ALA A 217 -3.45 -1.64 -16.48
N TRP A 218 -3.75 -2.94 -16.56
CA TRP A 218 -5.11 -3.45 -16.70
C TRP A 218 -5.74 -3.64 -15.31
N SER A 219 -7.05 -3.78 -15.22
CA SER A 219 -7.78 -4.11 -13.99
C SER A 219 -7.92 -5.63 -13.76
N TRP A 220 -7.33 -6.46 -14.62
CA TRP A 220 -7.25 -7.92 -14.43
C TRP A 220 -5.80 -8.32 -14.24
N TRP A 221 -5.44 -8.81 -13.05
CA TRP A 221 -4.07 -9.17 -12.68
C TRP A 221 -3.97 -10.68 -12.50
N SER A 222 -3.29 -11.34 -13.45
CA SER A 222 -3.15 -12.79 -13.45
C SER A 222 -2.14 -13.28 -12.40
N ASN A 223 -2.30 -14.52 -11.94
CA ASN A 223 -1.33 -15.13 -11.01
C ASN A 223 0.09 -15.19 -11.60
N ALA A 224 0.21 -15.37 -12.92
CA ALA A 224 1.50 -15.42 -13.60
C ALA A 224 2.25 -14.09 -13.54
N GLU A 225 1.51 -12.99 -13.43
CA GLU A 225 2.02 -11.63 -13.46
C GLU A 225 2.33 -11.08 -12.06
N VAL A 226 1.45 -11.32 -11.10
CA VAL A 226 1.52 -10.72 -9.75
C VAL A 226 1.62 -11.74 -8.61
N GLY A 227 1.71 -13.03 -8.93
CA GLY A 227 1.79 -14.12 -7.97
C GLY A 227 0.42 -14.55 -7.42
N HIS A 228 0.44 -15.54 -6.52
CA HIS A 228 -0.77 -16.16 -5.96
C HIS A 228 -0.54 -16.68 -4.52
N ASN A 229 -1.59 -17.14 -3.84
CA ASN A 229 -1.51 -17.52 -2.42
C ASN A 229 -0.46 -18.61 -2.11
N GLN A 230 -0.32 -19.61 -2.98
CA GLN A 230 0.68 -20.68 -2.75
C GLN A 230 2.11 -20.18 -2.92
N GLU A 231 2.35 -19.20 -3.81
CA GLU A 231 3.65 -18.54 -3.96
C GLU A 231 3.98 -17.77 -2.68
N ALA A 232 3.04 -16.97 -2.18
CA ALA A 232 3.20 -16.22 -0.94
C ALA A 232 3.52 -17.14 0.26
N LYS A 233 2.83 -18.30 0.37
CA LYS A 233 3.11 -19.28 1.44
C LYS A 233 4.52 -19.88 1.30
N LYS A 234 5.00 -20.12 0.08
CA LYS A 234 6.37 -20.62 -0.16
C LYS A 234 7.43 -19.59 0.20
N GLU A 235 7.21 -18.32 -0.15
CA GLU A 235 8.08 -17.19 0.20
C GLU A 235 8.29 -17.13 1.72
N ILE A 236 7.20 -17.08 2.49
CA ILE A 236 7.28 -16.97 3.95
C ILE A 236 7.88 -18.23 4.60
N ASN A 237 7.57 -19.42 4.07
CA ASN A 237 8.13 -20.67 4.58
C ASN A 237 9.64 -20.78 4.36
N THR A 238 10.15 -20.17 3.29
CA THR A 238 11.60 -20.12 3.04
C THR A 238 12.31 -19.23 4.06
N LEU A 239 11.64 -18.19 4.56
CA LEU A 239 12.20 -17.27 5.56
C LEU A 239 12.13 -17.82 6.99
N PHE A 240 11.05 -18.54 7.33
CA PHE A 240 10.73 -18.89 8.73
C PHE A 240 10.42 -20.37 9.00
N GLY A 241 10.41 -21.23 7.98
CA GLY A 241 10.01 -22.63 8.11
C GLY A 241 8.50 -22.86 7.96
N ALA A 242 8.05 -24.11 8.19
CA ALA A 242 6.71 -24.56 7.82
C ALA A 242 5.56 -23.98 8.67
N ASP A 243 5.81 -23.64 9.94
CA ASP A 243 4.83 -23.08 10.88
C ASP A 243 4.75 -21.54 10.82
N SER A 244 5.01 -20.97 9.65
CA SER A 244 4.99 -19.51 9.44
C SER A 244 3.57 -18.96 9.20
N PHE A 245 3.43 -17.62 9.18
CA PHE A 245 2.19 -16.88 8.95
C PHE A 245 1.27 -17.50 7.88
N ASP A 246 -0.03 -17.58 8.16
CA ASP A 246 -0.98 -18.39 7.37
C ASP A 246 -1.34 -17.81 6.02
N THR A 247 -1.62 -16.51 5.97
CA THR A 247 -2.22 -15.87 4.80
C THR A 247 -1.42 -14.66 4.31
N PRO A 248 -0.11 -14.81 4.02
CA PRO A 248 0.67 -13.70 3.48
C PRO A 248 0.21 -13.34 2.06
N LYS A 249 0.35 -12.07 1.69
CA LYS A 249 0.26 -11.63 0.29
C LYS A 249 1.61 -11.82 -0.43
N PRO A 250 1.63 -12.17 -1.72
CA PRO A 250 2.87 -12.38 -2.47
C PRO A 250 3.58 -11.05 -2.73
N GLU A 251 4.92 -11.04 -2.69
CA GLU A 251 5.70 -9.80 -2.89
C GLU A 251 5.43 -9.15 -4.25
N ARG A 252 5.19 -9.95 -5.29
CA ARG A 252 4.92 -9.46 -6.65
C ARG A 252 3.62 -8.65 -6.77
N LEU A 253 2.61 -8.99 -5.96
CA LEU A 253 1.35 -8.23 -5.92
C LEU A 253 1.58 -6.86 -5.30
N ILE A 254 2.27 -6.82 -4.18
CA ILE A 254 2.60 -5.57 -3.50
C ILE A 254 3.55 -4.73 -4.37
N HIS A 255 4.50 -5.35 -5.06
CA HIS A 255 5.38 -4.67 -6.00
C HIS A 255 4.59 -3.98 -7.10
N ARG A 256 3.59 -4.66 -7.70
CA ARG A 256 2.69 -4.06 -8.69
C ARG A 256 2.01 -2.81 -8.14
N ILE A 257 1.49 -2.86 -6.92
CA ILE A 257 0.81 -1.73 -6.27
C ILE A 257 1.79 -0.57 -6.04
N ILE A 258 2.95 -0.84 -5.46
CA ILE A 258 3.96 0.18 -5.13
C ILE A 258 4.57 0.80 -6.40
N GLU A 259 4.83 0.00 -7.45
CA GLU A 259 5.32 0.49 -8.75
C GLU A 259 4.33 1.49 -9.36
N LEU A 260 3.04 1.16 -9.34
CA LEU A 260 1.97 2.01 -9.86
C LEU A 260 1.74 3.28 -9.04
N ALA A 261 1.77 3.19 -7.72
CA ALA A 261 1.34 4.27 -6.84
C ALA A 261 2.45 5.23 -6.40
N THR A 262 3.73 4.83 -6.51
CA THR A 262 4.83 5.55 -5.85
C THR A 262 6.11 5.63 -6.67
N ASN A 263 6.91 6.64 -6.35
CA ASN A 263 8.30 6.79 -6.78
C ASN A 263 9.26 6.50 -5.61
N PRO A 264 10.58 6.35 -5.86
CA PRO A 264 11.56 6.26 -4.78
C PRO A 264 11.45 7.41 -3.77
N ASN A 265 11.68 7.12 -2.49
CA ASN A 265 11.53 8.01 -1.32
C ASN A 265 10.10 8.40 -0.90
N ASP A 266 9.08 8.07 -1.70
CA ASP A 266 7.69 8.23 -1.27
C ASP A 266 7.39 7.38 -0.02
N LEU A 267 6.37 7.80 0.74
CA LEU A 267 5.96 7.15 1.98
C LEU A 267 4.80 6.18 1.72
N VAL A 268 5.02 4.90 2.05
CA VAL A 268 4.03 3.83 2.03
C VAL A 268 3.56 3.54 3.45
N LEU A 269 2.25 3.33 3.66
CA LEU A 269 1.68 2.92 4.93
C LEU A 269 0.93 1.61 4.77
N ASP A 270 1.13 0.72 5.73
CA ASP A 270 0.31 -0.46 5.93
C ASP A 270 -0.15 -0.54 7.39
N SER A 271 -1.46 -0.46 7.62
CA SER A 271 -2.04 -0.55 8.98
C SER A 271 -2.55 -1.93 9.36
N PHE A 272 -2.31 -2.93 8.50
CA PHE A 272 -2.63 -4.35 8.68
C PHE A 272 -1.43 -5.17 8.20
N ALA A 273 -0.26 -4.92 8.79
CA ALA A 273 1.02 -5.32 8.19
C ALA A 273 1.22 -6.85 8.11
N GLY A 274 0.55 -7.63 8.95
CA GLY A 274 0.57 -9.09 8.97
C GLY A 274 2.00 -9.64 9.01
N SER A 275 2.39 -10.31 7.94
CA SER A 275 3.74 -10.89 7.77
C SER A 275 4.83 -9.89 7.35
N GLY A 276 4.49 -8.60 7.24
CA GLY A 276 5.42 -7.52 6.88
C GLY A 276 5.75 -7.43 5.39
N THR A 277 4.96 -8.03 4.50
CA THR A 277 5.22 -8.03 3.04
C THR A 277 5.32 -6.60 2.49
N THR A 278 4.43 -5.69 2.90
CA THR A 278 4.43 -4.30 2.41
C THR A 278 5.72 -3.56 2.74
N GLY A 279 6.20 -3.68 3.98
CA GLY A 279 7.46 -3.09 4.40
C GLY A 279 8.65 -3.70 3.67
N ALA A 280 8.69 -5.03 3.50
CA ALA A 280 9.77 -5.70 2.77
C ALA A 280 9.87 -5.20 1.32
N VAL A 281 8.75 -5.17 0.59
CA VAL A 281 8.72 -4.71 -0.81
C VAL A 281 9.01 -3.21 -0.92
N ALA A 282 8.37 -2.38 -0.09
CA ALA A 282 8.63 -0.94 -0.08
C ALA A 282 10.11 -0.62 0.17
N HIS A 283 10.73 -1.33 1.11
CA HIS A 283 12.15 -1.18 1.43
C HIS A 283 13.06 -1.58 0.27
N LYS A 284 12.84 -2.78 -0.31
CA LYS A 284 13.60 -3.26 -1.48
C LYS A 284 13.49 -2.30 -2.68
N MET A 285 12.36 -1.62 -2.79
CA MET A 285 12.10 -0.62 -3.82
C MET A 285 12.59 0.80 -3.46
N GLY A 286 13.22 1.03 -2.30
CA GLY A 286 13.74 2.35 -1.92
C GLY A 286 12.64 3.36 -1.56
N ARG A 287 11.51 2.90 -1.02
CA ARG A 287 10.45 3.75 -0.45
C ARG A 287 10.61 3.83 1.07
N ARG A 288 10.14 4.93 1.66
CA ARG A 288 9.94 5.01 3.11
C ARG A 288 8.66 4.27 3.46
N TRP A 289 8.61 3.65 4.63
CA TRP A 289 7.42 2.88 5.02
C TRP A 289 7.10 3.03 6.50
N ILE A 290 5.82 2.89 6.81
CA ILE A 290 5.30 2.71 8.17
C ILE A 290 4.42 1.46 8.14
N MET A 291 4.64 0.57 9.09
CA MET A 291 3.81 -0.61 9.30
C MET A 291 3.23 -0.57 10.71
N VAL A 292 1.95 -0.90 10.82
CA VAL A 292 1.25 -1.04 12.12
C VAL A 292 0.67 -2.44 12.18
N GLU A 293 0.88 -3.09 13.32
CA GLU A 293 0.35 -4.43 13.59
C GLU A 293 0.03 -4.57 15.08
N LEU A 294 -1.00 -5.36 15.37
CA LEU A 294 -1.48 -5.65 16.72
C LEU A 294 -0.79 -6.92 17.27
N GLY A 295 -0.56 -6.93 18.58
CA GLY A 295 -0.02 -8.08 19.28
C GLY A 295 1.46 -8.34 18.99
N GLU A 296 1.87 -9.60 19.14
CA GLU A 296 3.28 -10.01 19.08
C GLU A 296 3.75 -10.33 17.64
N HIS A 297 2.91 -10.12 16.62
CA HIS A 297 3.28 -10.34 15.21
C HIS A 297 4.44 -9.45 14.76
N CYS A 298 4.51 -8.22 15.29
CA CYS A 298 5.68 -7.36 15.13
C CYS A 298 6.99 -8.07 15.49
N HIS A 299 7.02 -8.74 16.65
CA HIS A 299 8.22 -9.41 17.18
C HIS A 299 8.49 -10.76 16.53
N THR A 300 7.44 -11.51 16.20
CA THR A 300 7.54 -12.88 15.70
C THR A 300 7.75 -12.95 14.19
N HIS A 301 7.21 -12.00 13.42
CA HIS A 301 7.23 -12.05 11.95
C HIS A 301 7.90 -10.82 11.33
N ILE A 302 7.44 -9.62 11.65
CA ILE A 302 7.83 -8.39 10.94
C ILE A 302 9.30 -8.02 11.20
N ILE A 303 9.70 -7.92 12.48
CA ILE A 303 11.07 -7.57 12.86
C ILE A 303 12.08 -8.57 12.30
N PRO A 304 11.93 -9.90 12.50
CA PRO A 304 12.83 -10.88 11.90
C PRO A 304 12.90 -10.80 10.37
N ARG A 305 11.75 -10.57 9.70
CA ARG A 305 11.73 -10.44 8.24
C ARG A 305 12.51 -9.23 7.77
N LEU A 306 12.25 -8.07 8.36
CA LEU A 306 12.91 -6.84 7.96
C LEU A 306 14.41 -6.85 8.27
N GLN A 307 14.81 -7.48 9.36
CA GLN A 307 16.23 -7.71 9.64
C GLN A 307 16.89 -8.48 8.49
N LYS A 308 16.27 -9.59 8.04
CA LYS A 308 16.74 -10.34 6.86
C LYS A 308 16.75 -9.52 5.57
N VAL A 309 15.77 -8.64 5.37
CA VAL A 309 15.74 -7.73 4.21
C VAL A 309 16.94 -6.77 4.26
N ILE A 310 17.20 -6.16 5.42
CA ILE A 310 18.30 -5.21 5.63
C ILE A 310 19.65 -5.90 5.51
N ASP A 311 19.79 -7.11 6.05
CA ASP A 311 21.04 -7.88 5.99
C ASP A 311 21.29 -8.47 4.59
N GLY A 312 20.32 -8.34 3.67
CA GLY A 312 20.41 -8.90 2.32
C GLY A 312 20.22 -10.41 2.28
N GLU A 313 19.68 -11.02 3.34
CA GLU A 313 19.39 -12.46 3.41
C GLU A 313 18.04 -12.83 2.78
N ASP A 314 17.10 -11.89 2.68
CA ASP A 314 15.84 -12.08 1.97
C ASP A 314 16.03 -11.92 0.44
N GLN A 315 16.44 -13.03 -0.18
CA GLN A 315 16.69 -13.13 -1.63
C GLN A 315 15.47 -13.64 -2.42
N GLY A 316 14.31 -13.79 -1.77
CA GLY A 316 13.06 -14.24 -2.38
C GLY A 316 12.27 -13.12 -3.05
N GLY A 317 11.09 -13.47 -3.57
CA GLY A 317 10.12 -12.52 -4.12
C GLY A 317 10.72 -11.62 -5.20
N ILE A 318 10.72 -10.30 -4.94
CA ILE A 318 11.17 -9.30 -5.92
C ILE A 318 12.65 -8.94 -5.85
N SER A 319 13.43 -9.50 -4.91
CA SER A 319 14.81 -9.07 -4.66
C SER A 319 15.68 -9.08 -5.92
N LYS A 320 15.54 -10.10 -6.78
CA LYS A 320 16.24 -10.16 -8.07
C LYS A 320 15.77 -9.11 -9.07
N ALA A 321 14.45 -8.89 -9.15
CA ALA A 321 13.85 -7.96 -10.11
C ALA A 321 14.29 -6.50 -9.84
N VAL A 322 14.51 -6.14 -8.58
CA VAL A 322 14.97 -4.81 -8.18
C VAL A 322 16.46 -4.75 -7.83
N ASN A 323 17.21 -5.82 -8.08
CA ASN A 323 18.63 -5.95 -7.75
C ASN A 323 18.97 -5.56 -6.29
N TRP A 324 18.18 -6.07 -5.34
CA TRP A 324 18.35 -5.77 -3.92
C TRP A 324 19.58 -6.48 -3.33
N GLN A 325 20.41 -5.73 -2.61
CA GLN A 325 21.66 -6.22 -2.00
C GLN A 325 21.69 -6.05 -0.46
N GLY A 326 20.61 -5.57 0.14
CA GLY A 326 20.58 -5.17 1.56
C GLY A 326 20.91 -3.69 1.80
N GLY A 327 20.90 -3.29 3.06
CA GLY A 327 21.13 -1.93 3.56
C GLY A 327 19.89 -1.31 4.21
N GLY A 328 20.06 -0.09 4.73
CA GLY A 328 18.98 0.66 5.39
C GLY A 328 18.80 0.30 6.87
N GLY A 329 17.63 0.65 7.41
CA GLY A 329 17.29 0.42 8.80
C GLY A 329 15.82 0.76 9.08
N PHE A 330 15.32 0.35 10.24
CA PHE A 330 14.01 0.75 10.73
C PHE A 330 14.08 1.15 12.21
N ARG A 331 13.05 1.86 12.66
CA ARG A 331 12.80 2.12 14.07
C ARG A 331 11.55 1.36 14.48
N TYR A 332 11.59 0.77 15.65
CA TYR A 332 10.46 0.09 16.25
C TYR A 332 9.86 0.94 17.37
N TYR A 333 8.54 1.02 17.39
CA TYR A 333 7.77 1.71 18.42
C TYR A 333 6.68 0.78 18.91
N LYS A 334 6.46 0.76 20.23
CA LYS A 334 5.32 0.08 20.85
C LYS A 334 4.38 1.12 21.43
N LEU A 335 3.07 0.93 21.25
CA LEU A 335 2.08 1.80 21.90
C LEU A 335 2.16 1.56 23.40
N ALA A 336 2.44 2.61 24.16
CA ALA A 336 2.46 2.56 25.61
C ALA A 336 1.02 2.49 26.15
N PRO A 337 0.82 1.99 27.39
CA PRO A 337 -0.47 2.07 28.07
C PRO A 337 -0.99 3.50 28.14
N SER A 338 -2.28 3.68 28.42
CA SER A 338 -2.85 5.01 28.60
C SER A 338 -2.09 5.79 29.69
N LEU A 339 -1.74 7.04 29.39
CA LEU A 339 -0.91 7.88 30.26
C LEU A 339 -1.63 8.27 31.56
N LEU A 340 -2.95 8.41 31.49
CA LEU A 340 -3.80 8.62 32.65
C LEU A 340 -4.73 7.43 32.84
N ARG A 341 -5.09 7.17 34.09
CA ARG A 341 -6.14 6.23 34.47
C ARG A 341 -6.99 6.84 35.57
N GLN A 342 -8.23 6.37 35.70
CA GLN A 342 -9.05 6.72 36.85
C GLN A 342 -8.65 5.87 38.06
N ASP A 343 -8.55 6.50 39.22
CA ASP A 343 -8.42 5.79 40.49
C ASP A 343 -9.77 5.26 40.99
N ALA A 344 -9.79 4.64 42.17
CA ALA A 344 -11.00 4.09 42.78
C ALA A 344 -12.10 5.13 43.08
N TYR A 345 -11.76 6.43 43.03
CA TYR A 345 -12.68 7.55 43.26
C TYR A 345 -13.05 8.28 41.96
N GLY A 346 -12.67 7.74 40.80
CA GLY A 346 -12.95 8.35 39.49
C GLY A 346 -12.03 9.52 39.15
N GLN A 347 -10.95 9.76 39.89
CA GLN A 347 -10.03 10.85 39.63
C GLN A 347 -8.94 10.42 38.65
N TRP A 348 -8.69 11.28 37.64
CA TRP A 348 -7.59 11.07 36.69
C TRP A 348 -6.23 11.24 37.36
N VAL A 349 -5.44 10.18 37.35
CA VAL A 349 -4.07 10.12 37.87
C VAL A 349 -3.12 9.58 36.80
N ILE A 350 -1.83 9.91 36.91
CA ILE A 350 -0.80 9.35 36.03
C ILE A 350 -0.74 7.83 36.24
N ASN A 351 -0.73 7.07 35.16
CA ASN A 351 -0.62 5.62 35.24
C ASN A 351 0.72 5.22 35.87
N LYS A 352 0.69 4.33 36.86
CA LYS A 352 1.88 3.89 37.62
C LYS A 352 2.88 3.10 36.77
N GLU A 353 2.46 2.62 35.61
CA GLU A 353 3.33 1.94 34.64
C GLU A 353 4.30 2.90 33.95
N TYR A 354 4.05 4.21 34.00
CA TYR A 354 4.97 5.21 33.47
C TYR A 354 6.06 5.52 34.48
N ASN A 355 7.31 5.25 34.11
CA ASN A 355 8.46 5.83 34.78
C ASN A 355 8.66 7.31 34.37
N ALA A 356 9.63 7.99 35.00
CA ALA A 356 9.88 9.41 34.76
C ALA A 356 10.27 9.71 33.30
N GLU A 357 11.07 8.84 32.68
CA GLU A 357 11.53 9.01 31.29
C GLU A 357 10.38 8.84 30.30
N MET A 358 9.56 7.80 30.46
CA MET A 358 8.36 7.56 29.64
C MET A 358 7.38 8.73 29.74
N LEU A 359 7.18 9.24 30.96
CA LEU A 359 6.30 10.39 31.19
C LEU A 359 6.85 11.64 30.50
N ALA A 360 8.15 11.89 30.62
CA ALA A 360 8.81 13.01 29.96
C ALA A 360 8.73 12.90 28.42
N GLN A 361 9.01 11.71 27.86
CA GLN A 361 8.88 11.44 26.42
C GLN A 361 7.47 11.70 25.91
N ALA A 362 6.46 11.15 26.57
CA ALA A 362 5.08 11.29 26.17
C ALA A 362 4.62 12.75 26.22
N LEU A 363 4.95 13.48 27.29
CA LEU A 363 4.59 14.88 27.43
C LEU A 363 5.36 15.80 26.50
N CYS A 364 6.63 15.50 26.19
CA CYS A 364 7.35 16.19 25.12
C CYS A 364 6.58 16.07 23.80
N LYS A 365 6.20 14.85 23.40
CA LYS A 365 5.48 14.63 22.14
C LYS A 365 4.11 15.33 22.11
N LEU A 366 3.36 15.31 23.22
CA LEU A 366 2.04 15.95 23.33
C LEU A 366 2.11 17.48 23.24
N GLU A 367 3.18 18.09 23.75
CA GLU A 367 3.38 19.54 23.69
C GLU A 367 4.18 20.01 22.48
N GLY A 368 4.57 19.09 21.58
CA GLY A 368 5.31 19.42 20.35
C GLY A 368 6.82 19.63 20.56
N PHE A 369 7.38 19.13 21.65
CA PHE A 369 8.81 19.15 21.95
C PHE A 369 9.49 17.86 21.46
N THR A 370 10.74 17.97 21.04
CA THR A 370 11.61 16.82 20.79
C THR A 370 12.19 16.36 22.12
N TYR A 371 11.94 15.11 22.50
CA TYR A 371 12.57 14.52 23.69
C TYR A 371 14.07 14.34 23.44
N ALA A 372 14.88 15.03 24.23
CA ALA A 372 16.33 15.06 24.13
C ALA A 372 16.87 15.53 25.50
N PRO A 373 16.93 14.64 26.50
CA PRO A 373 17.34 15.01 27.85
C PRO A 373 18.80 15.48 27.86
N SER A 374 19.11 16.48 28.70
CA SER A 374 20.47 17.00 28.87
C SER A 374 21.19 16.33 30.04
N ASP A 375 22.44 15.91 29.81
CA ASP A 375 23.32 15.45 30.88
C ASP A 375 23.81 16.58 31.80
N ALA A 376 23.74 17.83 31.33
CA ALA A 376 24.23 19.01 32.06
C ALA A 376 23.13 19.71 32.87
N HIS A 377 21.88 19.62 32.43
CA HIS A 377 20.76 20.33 33.01
C HIS A 377 19.58 19.38 33.26
N TYR A 378 19.34 19.07 34.53
CA TYR A 378 18.29 18.12 34.95
C TYR A 378 16.87 18.52 34.49
N TRP A 379 16.62 19.81 34.27
CA TRP A 379 15.30 20.32 33.85
C TRP A 379 15.10 20.34 32.33
N MET A 380 16.15 20.08 31.54
CA MET A 380 16.06 20.02 30.08
C MET A 380 15.73 18.60 29.65
N HIS A 381 14.44 18.22 29.66
CA HIS A 381 14.00 16.90 29.17
C HIS A 381 13.77 16.88 27.65
N GLY A 382 13.55 18.05 27.04
CA GLY A 382 13.37 18.19 25.61
C GLY A 382 13.33 19.65 25.19
N HIS A 383 13.27 19.89 23.88
CA HIS A 383 13.30 21.23 23.30
C HIS A 383 12.38 21.36 22.08
N SER A 384 11.81 22.55 21.87
CA SER A 384 11.05 22.89 20.65
C SER A 384 11.91 23.75 19.70
N THR A 385 12.77 24.60 20.28
CA THR A 385 13.77 25.45 19.61
C THR A 385 15.06 25.46 20.43
N GLU A 386 16.10 26.18 19.99
CA GLU A 386 17.36 26.29 20.72
C GLU A 386 17.24 27.00 22.09
N ARG A 387 16.13 27.71 22.34
CA ARG A 387 15.91 28.50 23.55
C ARG A 387 14.65 28.11 24.32
N ASP A 388 13.87 27.14 23.84
CA ASP A 388 12.60 26.75 24.44
C ASP A 388 12.61 25.28 24.83
N PHE A 389 12.42 25.03 26.13
CA PHE A 389 12.64 23.74 26.77
C PHE A 389 11.41 23.26 27.54
N ILE A 390 11.39 21.98 27.87
CA ILE A 390 10.35 21.37 28.68
C ILE A 390 10.95 20.60 29.87
N TYR A 391 10.38 20.82 31.04
CA TYR A 391 10.65 20.08 32.27
C TYR A 391 9.39 19.35 32.72
N VAL A 392 9.53 18.06 33.00
CA VAL A 392 8.41 17.20 33.42
C VAL A 392 8.72 16.58 34.77
N THR A 393 7.85 16.78 35.75
CA THR A 393 8.06 16.23 37.10
C THR A 393 6.76 15.76 37.74
N THR A 394 6.83 14.71 38.55
CA THR A 394 5.70 14.27 39.38
C THR A 394 5.65 14.98 40.74
N ALA A 395 6.64 15.82 41.03
CA ALA A 395 6.72 16.57 42.28
C ALA A 395 5.73 17.75 42.33
N ASN A 396 5.34 18.10 43.55
CA ASN A 396 4.62 19.34 43.82
C ASN A 396 5.64 20.48 43.93
N LEU A 397 5.48 21.53 43.13
CA LEU A 397 6.40 22.66 43.12
C LEU A 397 5.88 23.84 43.95
N ASN A 398 6.69 24.34 44.88
CA ASN A 398 6.38 25.54 45.64
C ASN A 398 6.99 26.81 44.99
N HIS A 399 6.67 27.99 45.53
CA HIS A 399 7.14 29.27 44.99
C HIS A 399 8.68 29.40 44.96
N GLU A 400 9.36 28.93 46.01
CA GLU A 400 10.83 29.00 46.13
C GLU A 400 11.52 28.13 45.08
N GLN A 401 11.03 26.89 44.89
CA GLN A 401 11.54 25.98 43.86
C GLN A 401 11.32 26.54 42.45
N LEU A 402 10.17 27.17 42.20
CA LEU A 402 9.89 27.81 40.91
C LEU A 402 10.77 29.05 40.67
N GLN A 403 11.07 29.82 41.72
CA GLN A 403 11.98 30.96 41.60
C GLN A 403 13.41 30.49 41.28
N GLN A 404 13.91 29.50 42.01
CA GLN A 404 15.23 28.91 41.75
C GLN A 404 15.32 28.38 40.31
N LEU A 405 14.28 27.68 39.85
CA LEU A 405 14.23 27.18 38.48
C LEU A 405 14.22 28.32 37.44
N SER A 406 13.49 29.42 37.70
CA SER A 406 13.47 30.61 36.84
C SER A 406 14.87 31.23 36.72
N ASP A 407 15.61 31.30 37.82
CA ASP A 407 16.97 31.84 37.86
C ASP A 407 17.97 30.93 37.12
N GLU A 408 17.85 29.60 37.28
CA GLU A 408 18.68 28.61 36.58
C GLU A 408 18.45 28.60 35.05
N VAL A 409 17.20 28.77 34.63
CA VAL A 409 16.83 28.91 33.20
C VAL A 409 17.34 30.24 32.65
N GLY A 410 17.32 31.31 33.45
CA GLY A 410 17.80 32.63 33.05
C GLY A 410 16.89 33.31 32.02
N ALA A 411 17.22 34.56 31.69
CA ALA A 411 16.32 35.46 30.93
C ALA A 411 16.23 35.15 29.42
N GLU A 412 17.21 34.44 28.86
CA GLU A 412 17.31 34.20 27.41
C GLU A 412 16.61 32.91 26.93
N ARG A 413 16.09 32.10 27.86
CA ARG A 413 15.47 30.80 27.60
C ARG A 413 14.05 30.77 28.18
N SER A 414 13.16 29.99 27.58
CA SER A 414 11.85 29.67 28.12
C SER A 414 11.77 28.21 28.55
N LEU A 415 10.98 27.95 29.59
CA LEU A 415 10.75 26.60 30.11
C LEU A 415 9.26 26.35 30.35
N LEU A 416 8.72 25.34 29.67
CA LEU A 416 7.43 24.74 30.00
C LEU A 416 7.62 23.72 31.11
N VAL A 417 7.05 24.00 32.29
CA VAL A 417 7.09 23.11 33.45
C VAL A 417 5.76 22.38 33.57
N LEU A 418 5.80 21.05 33.45
CA LEU A 418 4.66 20.18 33.66
C LEU A 418 4.82 19.43 34.99
N CYS A 419 3.93 19.72 35.94
CA CYS A 419 3.96 19.11 37.27
C CYS A 419 2.59 18.56 37.71
N THR A 420 2.55 17.78 38.79
CA THR A 420 1.29 17.24 39.34
C THR A 420 0.48 18.33 40.06
N ALA A 421 1.16 19.15 40.87
CA ALA A 421 0.60 20.38 41.39
C ALA A 421 1.69 21.45 41.61
N PHE A 422 1.25 22.69 41.74
CA PHE A 422 2.12 23.78 42.17
C PHE A 422 1.37 24.77 43.06
N ARG A 423 2.10 25.45 43.94
CA ARG A 423 1.62 26.51 44.82
C ARG A 423 2.57 27.70 44.74
N GLY A 424 2.17 28.72 44.00
CA GLY A 424 2.91 29.97 43.88
C GLY A 424 2.07 31.00 43.14
N ARG A 425 2.04 32.24 43.66
CA ARG A 425 1.51 33.41 42.95
C ARG A 425 2.72 34.27 42.58
N GLY A 426 3.34 33.96 41.45
CA GLY A 426 4.45 34.74 40.91
C GLY A 426 4.34 34.75 39.39
N ASP A 427 4.53 35.93 38.79
CA ASP A 427 4.72 36.06 37.35
C ASP A 427 6.19 35.78 37.05
N TYR A 428 6.46 34.57 36.56
CA TYR A 428 7.80 34.17 36.09
C TYR A 428 7.88 34.49 34.59
N PRO A 429 8.73 35.42 34.15
CA PRO A 429 8.74 35.87 32.75
C PRO A 429 9.19 34.79 31.76
N ASN A 430 9.93 33.80 32.25
CA ASN A 430 10.52 32.71 31.46
C ASN A 430 9.93 31.32 31.74
N LEU A 431 9.01 31.18 32.71
CA LEU A 431 8.40 29.89 33.05
C LEU A 431 6.92 29.86 32.70
N THR A 432 6.49 28.80 32.03
CA THR A 432 5.07 28.45 31.89
C THR A 432 4.80 27.19 32.69
N VAL A 433 4.04 27.29 33.80
CA VAL A 433 3.78 26.14 34.68
C VAL A 433 2.36 25.61 34.46
N LYS A 434 2.23 24.33 34.14
CA LYS A 434 0.93 23.67 33.90
C LYS A 434 0.82 22.34 34.64
N LYS A 435 -0.41 21.93 34.95
CA LYS A 435 -0.71 20.65 35.60
C LYS A 435 -0.85 19.52 34.57
N ILE A 436 -0.16 18.41 34.80
CA ILE A 436 -0.11 17.25 33.87
C ILE A 436 -1.52 16.72 33.54
N PRO A 437 -2.37 16.27 34.49
CA PRO A 437 -3.60 15.58 34.12
C PRO A 437 -4.52 16.46 33.27
N LYS A 438 -4.63 17.75 33.60
CA LYS A 438 -5.46 18.70 32.85
C LYS A 438 -4.95 18.95 31.43
N GLN A 439 -3.63 19.03 31.23
CA GLN A 439 -3.07 19.21 29.88
C GLN A 439 -3.32 17.97 29.02
N VAL A 440 -3.02 16.80 29.55
CA VAL A 440 -3.13 15.55 28.79
C VAL A 440 -4.60 15.26 28.44
N LEU A 441 -5.54 15.51 29.37
CA LEU A 441 -6.98 15.38 29.11
C LEU A 441 -7.47 16.25 27.94
N SER A 442 -6.88 17.43 27.74
CA SER A 442 -7.28 18.35 26.66
C SER A 442 -6.69 18.01 25.29
N ARG A 443 -5.72 17.08 25.22
CA ARG A 443 -4.94 16.78 24.02
C ARG A 443 -5.21 15.40 23.42
N CYS A 444 -5.85 14.51 24.18
CA CYS A 444 -6.11 13.13 23.79
C CYS A 444 -7.61 12.80 23.92
N GLU A 445 -8.02 11.75 23.21
CA GLU A 445 -9.30 11.07 23.44
C GLU A 445 -9.14 10.05 24.57
N TRP A 446 -10.20 9.84 25.36
CA TRP A 446 -10.16 9.02 26.58
C TRP A 446 -11.38 8.11 26.65
N GLY A 447 -11.22 6.94 27.27
CA GLY A 447 -12.33 6.02 27.53
C GLY A 447 -12.66 5.07 26.38
N HIS A 448 -11.73 4.88 25.45
CA HIS A 448 -11.80 3.88 24.38
C HIS A 448 -10.67 2.84 24.58
N ASP A 449 -10.90 1.86 25.46
CA ASP A 449 -9.96 0.73 25.70
C ASP A 449 -10.39 -0.54 24.94
N ASP A 450 -11.47 -0.43 24.18
CA ASP A 450 -12.25 -1.51 23.58
C ASP A 450 -11.71 -1.89 22.19
N TYR A 451 -10.51 -2.46 22.20
CA TYR A 451 -10.05 -3.39 21.17
C TYR A 451 -10.23 -4.84 21.63
N SER A 452 -11.40 -5.16 22.22
CA SER A 452 -11.71 -6.54 22.60
C SER A 452 -12.38 -7.25 21.43
N LEU A 453 -11.57 -7.79 20.52
CA LEU A 453 -11.99 -8.80 19.53
C LEU A 453 -12.10 -10.18 20.20
N GLN A 454 -12.81 -10.28 21.33
CA GLN A 454 -13.12 -11.57 21.94
C GLN A 454 -14.54 -11.98 21.58
N VAL A 455 -14.72 -12.59 20.40
CA VAL A 455 -15.88 -13.45 20.17
C VAL A 455 -15.46 -14.86 20.62
N GLU A 456 -15.64 -15.16 21.90
CA GLU A 456 -15.52 -16.54 22.37
C GLU A 456 -16.61 -17.40 21.71
N ASN A 457 -16.17 -18.45 20.99
CA ASN A 457 -16.93 -19.57 20.40
C ASN A 457 -17.20 -19.54 18.88
N LEU A 458 -16.13 -19.53 18.06
CA LEU A 458 -16.20 -20.06 16.69
C LEU A 458 -15.53 -21.43 16.60
N PRO A 459 -16.16 -22.44 15.97
CA PRO A 459 -15.56 -23.75 15.78
C PRO A 459 -14.34 -23.66 14.85
N LYS A 460 -13.21 -24.24 15.29
CA LYS A 460 -11.99 -24.30 14.47
C LYS A 460 -12.26 -25.02 13.15
N ALA A 461 -11.78 -24.45 12.05
CA ALA A 461 -11.83 -25.10 10.74
C ALA A 461 -11.07 -26.44 10.79
N PRO A 462 -11.57 -27.51 10.13
CA PRO A 462 -10.87 -28.78 10.09
C PRO A 462 -9.49 -28.64 9.41
N PRO A 463 -8.43 -29.30 9.91
CA PRO A 463 -7.14 -29.28 9.24
C PRO A 463 -7.26 -29.84 7.82
N GLN A 464 -6.65 -29.16 6.85
CA GLN A 464 -6.56 -29.67 5.48
C GLN A 464 -5.71 -30.95 5.48
N ALA A 465 -6.29 -32.06 5.02
CA ALA A 465 -5.59 -33.32 4.91
C ALA A 465 -4.42 -33.20 3.92
N PRO A 466 -3.25 -33.79 4.22
CA PRO A 466 -2.11 -33.74 3.32
C PRO A 466 -2.46 -34.37 1.97
N SER A 467 -2.12 -33.66 0.89
CA SER A 467 -2.29 -34.14 -0.47
C SER A 467 -1.50 -35.43 -0.67
N THR A 468 -2.20 -36.56 -0.80
CA THR A 468 -1.58 -37.80 -1.26
C THR A 468 -1.24 -37.64 -2.73
N ASP A 469 0.05 -37.47 -3.01
CA ASP A 469 0.60 -37.54 -4.35
C ASP A 469 0.47 -38.99 -4.86
N SER A 470 -0.61 -39.29 -5.55
CA SER A 470 -0.75 -40.56 -6.28
C SER A 470 -0.15 -40.38 -7.67
N GLY A 471 1.15 -40.69 -7.78
CA GLY A 471 1.78 -40.91 -9.07
C GLY A 471 0.98 -41.93 -9.88
N ARG A 472 0.48 -41.51 -11.04
CA ARG A 472 -0.02 -42.43 -12.08
C ARG A 472 0.83 -42.31 -13.32
N THR A 473 1.66 -43.32 -13.49
CA THR A 473 2.26 -43.73 -14.76
C THR A 473 1.17 -44.08 -15.79
N GLY A 474 1.51 -43.90 -17.06
CA GLY A 474 0.57 -43.71 -18.16
C GLY A 474 -0.27 -44.91 -18.62
N GLY A 475 -1.18 -44.60 -19.53
CA GLY A 475 -1.97 -45.57 -20.30
C GLY A 475 -2.98 -44.87 -21.20
N MET A 476 -2.64 -44.74 -22.50
CA MET A 476 -3.59 -44.38 -23.55
C MET A 476 -4.72 -45.41 -23.63
N ALA A 477 -5.97 -44.96 -23.70
CA ALA A 477 -7.06 -45.71 -24.31
C ALA A 477 -8.05 -44.78 -25.02
N LYS A 478 -8.25 -45.02 -26.31
CA LYS A 478 -9.25 -44.39 -27.18
C LYS A 478 -10.66 -44.83 -26.78
N GLY A 479 -11.64 -43.92 -26.85
CA GLY A 479 -13.06 -44.27 -26.63
C GLY A 479 -14.06 -43.19 -27.00
N ARG A 480 -14.30 -43.05 -28.32
CA ARG A 480 -15.58 -42.79 -29.02
C ARG A 480 -16.60 -41.76 -28.48
N ALA A 481 -16.88 -40.77 -29.34
CA ALA A 481 -17.95 -39.79 -29.24
C ALA A 481 -19.37 -40.40 -29.24
N VAL A 482 -20.29 -39.76 -28.52
CA VAL A 482 -21.74 -39.77 -28.77
C VAL A 482 -22.27 -38.34 -28.62
N ASN A 483 -22.79 -37.80 -29.72
CA ASN A 483 -23.62 -36.60 -29.76
C ASN A 483 -25.01 -36.93 -29.21
N VAL A 484 -25.58 -36.06 -28.38
CA VAL A 484 -27.04 -35.93 -28.23
C VAL A 484 -27.40 -34.45 -28.30
N ALA A 485 -28.43 -34.20 -29.10
CA ALA A 485 -28.81 -32.93 -29.69
C ALA A 485 -29.55 -31.98 -28.73
N GLN A 486 -29.59 -30.71 -29.17
CA GLN A 486 -30.41 -29.60 -28.69
C GLN A 486 -31.90 -29.93 -28.56
N GLY A 487 -32.52 -29.34 -27.54
CA GLY A 487 -33.96 -29.03 -27.50
C GLY A 487 -34.13 -27.60 -26.98
N GLY A 488 -34.60 -26.70 -27.84
CA GLY A 488 -34.87 -25.29 -27.52
C GLY A 488 -36.11 -25.14 -26.64
N LEU A 489 -36.11 -24.11 -25.79
CA LEU A 489 -37.20 -23.79 -24.88
C LEU A 489 -37.54 -22.30 -24.97
N PHE A 490 -38.12 -21.91 -26.10
CA PHE A 490 -38.97 -20.74 -26.23
C PHE A 490 -39.98 -21.07 -27.34
N ASP A 491 -41.18 -21.48 -26.94
CA ASP A 491 -42.38 -21.05 -27.66
C ASP A 491 -43.62 -21.15 -26.78
N GLU A 492 -44.53 -20.24 -27.06
CA GLU A 492 -45.63 -19.71 -26.27
C GLU A 492 -46.83 -20.67 -26.10
N GLY A 493 -47.73 -20.34 -25.17
CA GLY A 493 -49.03 -21.02 -25.08
C GLY A 493 -49.92 -20.51 -23.95
N GLU A 494 -50.79 -19.57 -24.29
CA GLU A 494 -51.93 -19.06 -23.51
C GLU A 494 -52.86 -20.17 -22.99
N ALA A 495 -53.46 -19.91 -21.83
CA ALA A 495 -54.84 -20.29 -21.48
C ALA A 495 -55.43 -19.23 -20.54
#